data_AF-A0A9P6X9R3-F1
#
_entry.id   AF-A0A9P6X9R3-F1
#
_cell.length_a   1.000
_cell.length_b   1.000
_cell.length_c   1.000
_cell.angle_alpha   90.00
_cell.angle_beta   90.00
_cell.angle_gamma   90.00
#
_symmetry.space_group_name_H-M   'P 1'
#
loop_
_entity.id
_entity.type
_entity.pdbx_description
1 polymer ?
#
loop_
_entity_poly.entity_id
_entity_poly.type
_entity_poly.pdbx_seq_one_letter_code
_entity_poly.pdbx_strand_id
1 'polypeptide(L)'
;MTLKLTLYTFKVSLWGAAPRLTINELNISNVKQIEIDISNARNFSPSYLHINPKHTVPALEIDEDGSKKYLNNTTSVIHYLNEIAEPPRYVDVYHKSIQESQSVLNVYQGISDTKTMFARNMQLWEVGKKILDKAESLLNSNGDYLFGRHSVADLHFVPYLFRPQA
;
A
#
# COMPACT_ATOMS: atom_id res chain seq x y z
N MET A 1 23.51 -14.31 -17.74
CA MET A 1 23.27 -13.15 -16.88
C MET A 1 22.97 -13.66 -15.50
N THR A 2 23.80 -13.33 -14.52
CA THR A 2 23.61 -13.73 -13.12
C THR A 2 23.10 -12.51 -12.36
N LEU A 3 21.80 -12.25 -12.42
CA LEU A 3 21.19 -11.14 -11.68
C LEU A 3 20.98 -11.56 -10.22
N LYS A 4 21.63 -10.87 -9.29
CA LYS A 4 21.44 -11.06 -7.85
C LYS A 4 20.90 -9.79 -7.22
N LEU A 5 19.82 -9.93 -6.48
CA LEU A 5 19.15 -8.82 -5.82
C LEU A 5 19.25 -8.98 -4.31
N THR A 6 19.66 -7.91 -3.62
CA THR A 6 19.67 -7.86 -2.16
C THR A 6 18.89 -6.65 -1.67
N LEU A 7 17.74 -6.90 -1.05
CA LEU A 7 16.91 -5.89 -0.41
C LEU A 7 17.34 -5.72 1.06
N TYR A 8 17.84 -4.54 1.39
CA TYR A 8 18.05 -4.10 2.76
C TYR A 8 16.77 -3.48 3.30
N THR A 9 16.20 -4.06 4.35
CA THR A 9 14.89 -3.70 4.88
C THR A 9 14.85 -3.84 6.40
N PHE A 10 13.78 -3.40 7.04
CA PHE A 10 13.54 -3.60 8.46
C PHE A 10 12.09 -4.05 8.67
N LYS A 11 11.87 -5.11 9.45
CA LYS A 11 10.56 -5.77 9.54
C LYS A 11 9.43 -4.79 9.87
N VAL A 12 9.64 -3.89 10.82
CA VAL A 12 8.62 -2.92 11.27
C VAL A 12 8.61 -1.60 10.47
N SER A 13 9.48 -1.42 9.48
CA SER A 13 9.49 -0.21 8.64
C SER A 13 8.33 -0.24 7.65
N LEU A 14 7.48 0.79 7.70
CA LEU A 14 6.41 1.03 6.72
C LEU A 14 6.98 1.13 5.30
N TRP A 15 8.06 1.90 5.14
CA TRP A 15 8.75 2.09 3.85
C TRP A 15 9.43 0.81 3.38
N GLY A 16 9.94 0.00 4.32
CA GLY A 16 10.52 -1.31 4.02
C GLY A 16 9.47 -2.36 3.64
N ALA A 17 8.22 -2.20 4.07
CA ALA A 17 7.13 -3.12 3.75
C ALA A 17 6.72 -3.07 2.27
N ALA A 18 6.71 -1.88 1.67
CA ALA A 18 6.29 -1.70 0.28
C ALA A 18 7.07 -2.58 -0.72
N PRO A 19 8.42 -2.56 -0.80
CA PRO A 19 9.15 -3.43 -1.70
C PRO A 19 9.06 -4.92 -1.33
N ARG A 20 8.87 -5.28 -0.05
CA ARG A 20 8.61 -6.68 0.35
C ARG A 20 7.28 -7.19 -0.20
N LEU A 21 6.23 -6.35 -0.15
CA LEU A 21 4.95 -6.66 -0.75
C LEU A 21 5.10 -6.79 -2.27
N THR A 22 5.78 -5.86 -2.94
CA THR A 22 6.03 -5.92 -4.39
C THR A 22 6.72 -7.23 -4.80
N ILE A 23 7.74 -7.67 -4.06
CA ILE A 23 8.42 -8.95 -4.32
C ILE A 23 7.45 -10.13 -4.25
N ASN A 24 6.59 -10.17 -3.24
CA ASN A 24 5.61 -11.24 -3.05
C ASN A 24 4.51 -11.20 -4.14
N GLU A 25 3.95 -10.03 -4.40
CA GLU A 25 2.88 -9.82 -5.38
C GLU A 25 3.33 -10.16 -6.80
N LEU A 26 4.57 -9.80 -7.16
CA LEU A 26 5.15 -10.04 -8.47
C LEU A 26 5.87 -11.40 -8.57
N ASN A 27 5.84 -12.22 -7.53
CA ASN A 27 6.49 -13.53 -7.47
C ASN A 27 8.00 -13.52 -7.83
N ILE A 28 8.72 -12.48 -7.40
CA ILE A 28 10.16 -12.34 -7.68
C ILE A 28 10.95 -13.26 -6.74
N SER A 29 11.42 -14.39 -7.25
CA SER A 29 12.00 -15.48 -6.44
C SER A 29 13.47 -15.27 -6.05
N ASN A 30 14.20 -14.37 -6.72
CA ASN A 30 15.64 -14.20 -6.60
C ASN A 30 16.08 -12.96 -5.79
N VAL A 31 15.32 -12.57 -4.76
CA VAL A 31 15.67 -11.44 -3.88
C VAL A 31 16.07 -11.90 -2.48
N LYS A 32 17.34 -11.71 -2.14
CA LYS A 32 17.85 -11.88 -0.77
C LYS A 32 17.38 -10.70 0.09
N GLN A 33 16.80 -10.95 1.25
CA GLN A 33 16.43 -9.88 2.19
C GLN A 33 17.43 -9.84 3.36
N ILE A 34 17.99 -8.66 3.62
CA ILE A 34 18.89 -8.40 4.75
C ILE A 34 18.19 -7.43 5.70
N GLU A 35 18.11 -7.82 6.97
CA GLU A 35 17.52 -6.98 8.00
C GLU A 35 18.52 -5.97 8.55
N ILE A 36 18.20 -4.69 8.43
CA ILE A 36 18.90 -3.57 9.03
C ILE A 36 18.09 -3.11 10.24
N ASP A 37 18.50 -3.56 11.42
CA ASP A 37 17.84 -3.23 12.67
C ASP A 37 18.03 -1.74 13.02
N ILE A 38 17.00 -0.95 12.74
CA ILE A 38 16.97 0.50 12.98
C ILE A 38 16.81 0.78 14.48
N SER A 39 16.16 -0.10 15.25
CA SER A 39 16.03 0.04 16.69
C SER A 39 17.39 -0.01 17.39
N ASN A 40 18.35 -0.74 16.81
CA ASN A 40 19.75 -0.78 17.24
C ASN A 40 20.67 0.15 16.42
N ALA A 41 20.12 1.13 15.69
CA ALA A 41 20.88 2.11 14.92
C ALA A 41 21.85 1.52 13.86
N ARG A 42 21.61 0.29 13.37
CA ARG A 42 22.51 -0.37 12.39
C ARG A 42 22.55 0.34 11.04
N ASN A 43 21.55 1.15 10.74
CA ASN A 43 21.51 2.03 9.57
C ASN A 43 22.58 3.15 9.58
N PHE A 44 23.25 3.39 10.71
CA PHE A 44 24.39 4.30 10.81
C PHE A 44 25.75 3.59 10.69
N SER A 45 25.76 2.26 10.51
CA SER A 45 27.01 1.53 10.32
C SER A 45 27.72 1.97 9.04
N PRO A 46 29.06 2.09 9.04
CA PRO A 46 29.83 2.48 7.85
C PRO A 46 29.56 1.57 6.64
N SER A 47 29.34 0.27 6.88
CA SER A 47 28.99 -0.71 5.85
C SER A 47 27.65 -0.41 5.19
N TYR A 48 26.64 0.03 5.96
CA TYR A 48 25.33 0.38 5.41
C TYR A 48 25.31 1.77 4.75
N LEU A 49 26.08 2.73 5.27
CA LEU A 49 26.16 4.06 4.68
C LEU A 49 26.74 4.06 3.25
N HIS A 50 27.58 3.07 2.91
CA HIS A 50 28.04 2.86 1.54
C HIS A 50 26.91 2.47 0.58
N ILE A 51 25.87 1.78 1.09
CA ILE A 51 24.69 1.37 0.33
C ILE A 51 23.67 2.51 0.26
N ASN A 52 23.38 3.14 1.40
CA ASN A 52 22.47 4.27 1.47
C ASN A 52 23.04 5.38 2.37
N PRO A 53 23.64 6.44 1.78
CA PRO A 53 24.16 7.60 2.52
C PRO A 53 23.07 8.34 3.31
N LYS A 54 21.79 8.18 2.93
CA LYS A 54 20.65 8.75 3.63
C LYS A 54 20.25 7.97 4.88
N HIS A 55 21.00 6.92 5.26
CA HIS A 55 20.81 6.18 6.52
C HIS A 55 19.36 5.70 6.74
N THR A 56 18.62 5.43 5.67
CA THR A 56 17.24 4.95 5.71
C THR A 56 17.13 3.57 5.08
N VAL A 57 16.03 2.88 5.37
CA VAL A 57 15.59 1.69 4.62
C VAL A 57 14.28 2.06 3.89
N PRO A 58 13.94 1.41 2.76
CA PRO A 58 14.64 0.31 2.09
C PRO A 58 15.80 0.78 1.19
N ALA A 59 16.69 -0.15 0.86
CA ALA A 59 17.66 -0.01 -0.23
C ALA A 59 17.79 -1.34 -0.99
N LEU A 60 18.05 -1.29 -2.29
CA LEU A 60 18.24 -2.47 -3.14
C LEU A 60 19.65 -2.43 -3.74
N GLU A 61 20.42 -3.47 -3.49
CA GLU A 61 21.64 -3.78 -4.23
C GLU A 61 21.30 -4.69 -5.41
N ILE A 62 21.75 -4.26 -6.58
CA ILE A 62 21.63 -4.95 -7.85
C ILE A 62 23.05 -5.33 -8.25
N ASP A 63 23.31 -6.63 -8.33
CA ASP A 63 24.58 -7.18 -8.83
C ASP A 63 24.31 -7.84 -10.18
N GLU A 64 24.77 -7.17 -11.23
CA GLU A 64 24.70 -7.62 -12.62
C GLU A 64 26.11 -7.98 -13.08
N ASP A 65 26.41 -9.28 -13.08
CA ASP A 65 27.69 -9.84 -13.52
C ASP A 65 28.93 -9.18 -12.84
N GLY A 66 28.80 -8.83 -11.55
CA GLY A 66 29.85 -8.22 -10.73
C GLY A 66 29.81 -6.70 -10.67
N SER A 67 28.98 -6.05 -11.48
CA SER A 67 28.72 -4.61 -11.40
C SER A 67 27.62 -4.32 -10.38
N LYS A 68 27.97 -3.63 -9.29
CA LYS A 68 27.03 -3.29 -8.22
C LYS A 68 26.42 -1.91 -8.40
N LYS A 69 25.10 -1.86 -8.38
CA LYS A 69 24.29 -0.63 -8.36
C LYS A 69 23.41 -0.63 -7.11
N TYR A 70 23.22 0.55 -6.52
CA TYR A 70 22.38 0.73 -5.34
C TYR A 70 21.21 1.67 -5.62
N LEU A 71 20.00 1.24 -5.27
CA LEU A 71 18.81 2.07 -5.22
C LEU A 71 18.46 2.34 -3.76
N ASN A 72 18.28 3.61 -3.40
CA ASN A 72 18.29 4.05 -2.00
C ASN A 72 17.00 4.75 -1.54
N ASN A 73 15.92 4.58 -2.30
CA ASN A 73 14.61 5.09 -1.94
C ASN A 73 13.51 4.12 -2.40
N THR A 74 12.40 4.11 -1.67
CA THR A 74 11.28 3.19 -1.87
C THR A 74 10.77 3.20 -3.30
N THR A 75 10.57 4.38 -3.90
CA THR A 75 10.00 4.54 -5.24
C THR A 75 10.88 3.89 -6.30
N SER A 76 12.17 4.20 -6.33
CA SER A 76 13.11 3.61 -7.29
C SER A 76 13.24 2.10 -7.13
N VAL A 77 13.23 1.59 -5.90
CA VAL A 77 13.26 0.14 -5.64
C VAL A 77 12.02 -0.55 -6.23
N ILE A 78 10.83 -0.02 -5.97
CA ILE A 78 9.57 -0.60 -6.48
C ILE A 78 9.51 -0.54 -8.00
N HIS A 79 9.90 0.58 -8.61
CA HIS A 79 9.93 0.71 -10.07
C HIS A 79 10.84 -0.33 -10.71
N TYR A 80 12.07 -0.50 -10.19
CA TYR A 80 12.99 -1.50 -10.72
C TYR A 80 12.44 -2.93 -10.57
N LEU A 81 11.89 -3.28 -9.40
CA LEU A 81 11.26 -4.59 -9.19
C LEU A 81 10.11 -4.86 -10.15
N ASN A 82 9.33 -3.82 -10.49
CA ASN A 82 8.25 -3.91 -11.46
C ASN A 82 8.75 -4.03 -12.91
N GLU A 83 9.87 -3.38 -13.25
CA GLU A 83 10.48 -3.46 -14.59
C GLU A 83 11.06 -4.85 -14.89
N ILE A 84 11.65 -5.51 -13.89
CA ILE A 84 12.25 -6.84 -14.07
C ILE A 84 11.25 -7.98 -13.89
N ALA A 85 10.09 -7.72 -13.31
CA ALA A 85 9.05 -8.71 -13.16
C ALA A 85 8.45 -9.02 -14.53
N GLU A 86 8.20 -10.30 -14.81
CA GLU A 86 7.32 -10.65 -15.91
C GLU A 86 5.95 -9.97 -15.68
N PRO A 87 5.29 -9.47 -16.74
CA PRO A 87 4.00 -8.81 -16.58
C PRO A 87 3.07 -9.74 -15.81
N PRO A 88 2.52 -9.31 -14.64
CA PRO A 88 1.74 -10.19 -13.81
C PRO A 88 0.54 -10.69 -14.61
N ARG A 89 0.05 -11.90 -14.31
CA ARG A 89 -1.13 -12.53 -14.94
C ARG A 89 -2.42 -11.67 -14.91
N TYR A 90 -2.37 -10.51 -14.27
CA TYR A 90 -3.44 -9.55 -14.05
C TYR A 90 -3.01 -8.10 -14.39
N VAL A 91 -2.22 -7.90 -15.45
CA VAL A 91 -1.82 -6.56 -15.94
C VAL A 91 -3.00 -5.58 -15.99
N ASP A 92 -4.18 -6.04 -16.39
CA ASP A 92 -5.38 -5.20 -16.47
C ASP A 92 -5.89 -4.75 -15.09
N VAL A 93 -5.79 -5.60 -14.08
CA VAL A 93 -6.18 -5.27 -12.69
C VAL A 93 -5.21 -4.24 -12.12
N TYR A 94 -3.91 -4.38 -12.39
CA TYR A 94 -2.91 -3.39 -11.97
C TYR A 94 -3.10 -2.04 -12.66
N HIS A 95 -3.29 -2.01 -13.98
CA HIS A 95 -3.56 -0.76 -14.70
C HIS A 95 -4.79 -0.05 -14.17
N LYS A 96 -5.87 -0.81 -13.92
CA LYS A 96 -7.10 -0.27 -13.33
C LYS A 96 -6.85 0.28 -11.93
N SER A 97 -6.17 -0.47 -11.06
CA SER A 97 -5.87 -0.03 -9.70
C SER A 97 -4.95 1.19 -9.67
N ILE A 98 -3.98 1.29 -10.58
CA ILE A 98 -3.09 2.45 -10.72
C ILE A 98 -3.89 3.67 -11.19
N GLN A 99 -4.76 3.52 -12.19
CA GLN A 99 -5.66 4.60 -12.62
C GLN A 99 -6.57 5.07 -11.48
N GLU A 100 -7.18 4.16 -10.74
CA GLU A 100 -8.05 4.47 -9.60
C GLU A 100 -7.26 5.16 -8.47
N SER A 101 -5.99 4.81 -8.28
CA SER A 101 -5.11 5.36 -7.24
C SER A 101 -4.28 6.58 -7.69
N GLN A 102 -4.37 6.99 -8.95
CA GLN A 102 -3.55 8.07 -9.51
C GLN A 102 -3.74 9.40 -8.77
N SER A 103 -4.96 9.67 -8.30
CA SER A 103 -5.27 10.86 -7.50
C SER A 103 -4.47 10.91 -6.19
N VAL A 104 -4.31 9.75 -5.53
CA VAL A 104 -3.53 9.59 -4.31
C VAL A 104 -2.03 9.76 -4.61
N LEU A 105 -1.54 9.14 -5.69
CA LEU A 105 -0.14 9.25 -6.11
C LEU A 105 0.25 10.69 -6.43
N ASN A 106 -0.62 11.44 -7.11
CA ASN A 106 -0.38 12.84 -7.43
C ASN A 106 -0.28 13.71 -6.17
N VAL A 107 -1.01 13.38 -5.09
CA VAL A 107 -0.85 14.04 -3.79
C VAL A 107 0.51 13.73 -3.17
N TYR A 108 0.91 12.45 -3.16
CA TYR A 108 2.22 12.05 -2.62
C TYR A 108 3.39 12.69 -3.36
N GLN A 109 3.25 12.90 -4.67
CA GLN A 109 4.26 13.53 -5.50
C GLN A 109 4.20 15.07 -5.47
N GLY A 110 3.28 15.66 -4.69
CA GLY A 110 3.09 17.12 -4.61
C GLY A 110 2.53 17.75 -5.90
N ILE A 111 2.02 16.93 -6.82
CA ILE A 111 1.45 17.34 -8.11
C ILE A 111 0.03 17.88 -7.95
N SER A 112 -0.73 17.37 -6.96
CA SER A 112 -2.12 17.75 -6.73
C SER A 112 -2.37 18.16 -5.28
N ASP A 113 -3.24 19.16 -5.08
CA ASP A 113 -3.66 19.62 -3.76
C ASP A 113 -4.69 18.66 -3.15
N THR A 114 -4.43 18.28 -1.89
CA THR A 114 -5.30 17.44 -1.07
C THR A 114 -6.71 17.99 -0.87
N LYS A 115 -6.93 19.30 -1.05
CA LYS A 115 -8.23 19.94 -0.84
C LYS A 115 -9.37 19.29 -1.64
N THR A 116 -9.11 18.88 -2.87
CA THR A 116 -10.14 18.25 -3.73
C THR A 116 -10.50 16.85 -3.24
N MET A 117 -9.50 16.07 -2.79
CA MET A 117 -9.73 14.77 -2.17
C MET A 117 -10.47 14.88 -0.84
N PHE A 118 -10.08 15.83 0.02
CA PHE A 118 -10.79 16.09 1.27
C PHE A 118 -12.22 16.56 1.05
N ALA A 119 -12.46 17.46 0.09
CA ALA A 119 -13.80 17.91 -0.28
C ALA A 119 -14.67 16.74 -0.77
N ARG A 120 -14.13 15.85 -1.60
CA ARG A 120 -14.83 14.65 -2.06
C ARG A 120 -15.09 13.67 -0.90
N ASN A 121 -14.13 13.48 -0.01
CA ASN A 121 -14.31 12.62 1.17
C ASN A 121 -15.41 13.18 2.08
N MET A 122 -15.41 14.49 2.33
CA MET A 122 -16.47 15.16 3.08
C MET A 122 -17.85 14.96 2.44
N GLN A 123 -17.96 15.05 1.11
CA GLN A 123 -19.22 14.76 0.40
C GLN A 123 -19.67 13.30 0.60
N LEU A 124 -18.75 12.34 0.56
CA LEU A 124 -19.06 10.93 0.81
C LEU A 124 -19.53 10.70 2.26
N TRP A 125 -18.92 11.38 3.24
CA TRP A 125 -19.39 11.35 4.62
C TRP A 125 -20.81 11.90 4.78
N GLU A 126 -21.16 12.98 4.08
CA GLU A 126 -22.53 13.51 4.09
C GLU A 126 -23.54 12.54 3.43
N VAL A 127 -23.14 11.81 2.40
CA VAL A 127 -23.97 10.73 1.83
C VAL A 127 -24.15 9.58 2.84
N GLY A 128 -23.07 9.18 3.50
CA GLY A 128 -23.09 8.15 4.54
C GLY A 128 -24.03 8.51 5.68
N LYS A 129 -23.98 9.74 6.19
CA LYS A 129 -24.91 10.26 7.21
C LYS A 129 -26.36 10.10 6.79
N LYS A 130 -26.72 10.52 5.57
CA LYS A 130 -28.09 10.40 5.06
C LYS A 130 -28.59 8.96 5.00
N ILE A 131 -27.71 8.02 4.67
CA ILE A 131 -28.03 6.59 4.66
C ILE A 131 -28.30 6.09 6.08
N LEU A 132 -27.45 6.48 7.04
CA LEU A 132 -27.63 6.14 8.46
C LEU A 132 -28.91 6.75 9.03
N ASP A 133 -29.18 8.03 8.78
CA ASP A 133 -30.41 8.71 9.21
C ASP A 133 -31.66 8.00 8.67
N LYS A 134 -31.60 7.54 7.41
CA LYS A 134 -32.69 6.79 6.80
C LYS A 134 -32.88 5.42 7.44
N ALA A 135 -31.79 4.70 7.70
CA ALA A 135 -31.84 3.40 8.36
C ALA A 135 -32.38 3.53 9.80
N GLU A 136 -31.90 4.52 10.56
CA GLU A 136 -32.37 4.86 11.90
C GLU A 136 -33.87 5.17 11.91
N SER A 137 -34.35 5.99 10.97
CA SER A 137 -35.78 6.28 10.81
C SER A 137 -36.61 5.03 10.51
N LEU A 138 -36.08 4.12 9.70
CA LEU A 138 -36.76 2.86 9.37
C LEU A 138 -36.83 1.92 10.58
N LEU A 139 -35.74 1.76 11.32
CA LEU A 139 -35.69 0.92 12.53
C LEU A 139 -36.62 1.47 13.62
N ASN A 140 -36.61 2.79 13.87
CA ASN A 140 -37.53 3.42 14.81
C ASN A 140 -39.01 3.20 14.46
N SER A 141 -39.34 3.09 13.16
CA SER A 141 -40.73 2.90 12.71
C SER A 141 -41.14 1.44 12.65
N ASN A 142 -40.21 0.55 12.30
CA ASN A 142 -40.49 -0.83 11.96
C ASN A 142 -40.03 -1.84 13.02
N GLY A 143 -39.32 -1.42 14.07
CA GLY A 143 -38.78 -2.27 15.12
C GLY A 143 -37.39 -2.82 14.77
N ASP A 144 -37.12 -4.07 15.13
CA ASP A 144 -35.77 -4.66 15.10
C ASP A 144 -35.16 -4.83 13.69
N TYR A 145 -35.95 -4.61 12.62
CA TYR A 145 -35.53 -4.81 11.24
C TYR A 145 -35.95 -3.64 10.35
N LEU A 146 -35.15 -3.32 9.33
CA LEU A 146 -35.32 -2.17 8.45
C LEU A 146 -36.72 -2.11 7.80
N PHE A 147 -37.36 -3.26 7.60
CA PHE A 147 -38.71 -3.36 7.03
C PHE A 147 -39.65 -4.24 7.89
N GLY A 148 -39.41 -4.29 9.20
CA GLY A 148 -40.29 -4.92 10.19
C GLY A 148 -40.23 -6.45 10.25
N ARG A 149 -39.42 -7.05 9.38
CA ARG A 149 -39.03 -8.46 9.39
C ARG A 149 -37.62 -8.59 8.85
N HIS A 150 -36.89 -9.59 9.33
CA HIS A 150 -35.55 -9.89 8.83
C HIS A 150 -35.56 -10.12 7.32
N SER A 151 -34.68 -9.42 6.61
CA SER A 151 -34.65 -9.41 5.15
C SER A 151 -33.22 -9.30 4.59
N VAL A 152 -33.12 -9.43 3.28
CA VAL A 152 -31.85 -9.22 2.55
C VAL A 152 -31.32 -7.79 2.76
N ALA A 153 -32.18 -6.80 3.04
CA ALA A 153 -31.74 -5.45 3.32
C ALA A 153 -30.91 -5.37 4.61
N ASP A 154 -31.35 -6.07 5.68
CA ASP A 154 -30.64 -6.13 6.95
C ASP A 154 -29.29 -6.84 6.79
N LEU A 155 -29.27 -7.95 6.05
CA LEU A 155 -28.05 -8.72 5.76
C LEU A 155 -26.99 -7.90 5.00
N HIS A 156 -27.42 -7.00 4.10
CA HIS A 156 -26.49 -6.12 3.39
C HIS A 156 -26.08 -4.92 4.22
N PHE A 157 -26.95 -4.42 5.10
CA PHE A 157 -26.68 -3.22 5.88
C PHE A 157 -25.70 -3.47 7.04
N VAL A 158 -25.81 -4.60 7.75
CA VAL A 158 -24.94 -4.91 8.90
C VAL A 158 -23.43 -4.86 8.58
N PRO A 159 -22.92 -5.44 7.47
CA PRO A 159 -21.50 -5.35 7.12
C PRO A 159 -20.99 -3.92 6.84
N TYR A 160 -21.87 -2.99 6.44
CA TYR A 160 -21.49 -1.58 6.28
C TYR A 160 -21.35 -0.86 7.63
N LEU A 161 -22.09 -1.29 8.65
CA LEU A 161 -21.99 -0.75 10.02
C LEU A 161 -20.83 -1.35 10.82
N PHE A 162 -20.61 -2.64 10.65
CA PHE A 162 -19.55 -3.39 11.31
C PHE A 162 -18.46 -3.74 10.31
N ARG A 163 -17.49 -2.85 10.14
CA ARG A 163 -16.15 -3.29 9.76
C ARG A 163 -15.47 -3.86 11.00
N PRO A 164 -14.96 -5.11 10.97
CA PRO A 164 -14.00 -5.54 11.97
C PRO A 164 -12.87 -4.51 12.01
N GLN A 165 -12.57 -3.98 13.18
CA GLN A 165 -11.33 -3.23 13.36
C GLN A 165 -10.20 -4.21 13.06
N ALA A 166 -9.52 -3.99 11.94
CA ALA A 166 -8.30 -4.69 11.55
C ALA A 166 -7.10 -4.04 12.24
#